data_AF-A0A3S0ZZD8-F1
#
_entry.id   AF-A0A3S0ZZD8-F1
#
_cell.length_a   1.000
_cell.length_b   1.000
_cell.length_c   1.000
_cell.angle_alpha   90.00
_cell.angle_beta   90.00
_cell.angle_gamma   90.00
#
_symmetry.space_group_name_H-M   'P 1'
#
loop_
_entity.id
_entity.type
_entity.pdbx_description
1 polymer ?
#
loop_
_entity_poly.entity_id
_entity_poly.type
_entity_poly.pdbx_seq_one_letter_code
_entity_poly.pdbx_strand_id
1 'polypeptide(L)'
;MSHKYFREEAKTNASKNLPVVSKCLVIVLIPKSRHNSGDVLGRDDVDSTIIDPNNGEVVRPSDVYKAPGPNGYNGKELLHDFKTKNKTCYWNPSLVESIKSLEYKGFVEPSTILVTAADIHLENLRSAWGRRVLKAPSGFSIERIGDVNGIEMQVIPQTQFMPLPDAICSVLLDLNTRGVTATLDVILEKLALWYRHMNVPSQQLVFDSLGQLIKDRKVFHTGLSPVLSFRPPAPFSVSLLVSP
;
A
#
# COMPACT_ATOMS: atom_id res chain seq x y z
N MET A 1 27.76 17.83 -66.95
CA MET A 1 27.77 18.43 -65.59
C MET A 1 26.33 18.70 -65.17
N SER A 2 25.77 18.31 -64.05
CA SER A 2 26.07 17.27 -63.07
C SER A 2 24.72 16.94 -62.43
N HIS A 3 24.42 15.64 -62.31
CA HIS A 3 23.26 15.12 -61.59
C HIS A 3 23.32 15.60 -60.13
N LYS A 4 22.28 16.29 -59.66
CA LYS A 4 22.06 16.47 -58.22
C LYS A 4 21.24 15.28 -57.72
N TYR A 5 21.98 14.33 -57.13
CA TYR A 5 21.47 13.25 -56.29
C TYR A 5 20.61 13.81 -55.16
N PHE A 6 19.37 13.33 -55.06
CA PHE A 6 18.57 13.45 -53.85
C PHE A 6 19.15 12.45 -52.84
N ARG A 7 19.84 12.96 -51.84
CA ARG A 7 20.51 12.16 -50.81
C ARG A 7 19.47 11.64 -49.84
N GLU A 8 19.29 10.34 -49.86
CA GLU A 8 18.60 9.54 -48.85
C GLU A 8 19.31 9.70 -47.50
N GLU A 9 18.70 10.41 -46.56
CA GLU A 9 19.15 10.43 -45.16
C GLU A 9 18.37 9.38 -44.37
N ALA A 10 18.82 8.14 -44.51
CA ALA A 10 18.60 7.11 -43.50
C ALA A 10 19.55 7.36 -42.32
N LYS A 11 18.98 7.72 -41.17
CA LYS A 11 19.43 7.51 -39.78
C LYS A 11 18.52 8.37 -38.89
N THR A 12 17.85 7.85 -37.87
CA THR A 12 18.55 7.34 -36.69
C THR A 12 17.60 6.43 -35.90
N ASN A 13 18.15 5.33 -35.42
CA ASN A 13 17.58 4.34 -34.53
C ASN A 13 16.65 4.95 -33.47
N ALA A 14 15.34 4.87 -33.70
CA ALA A 14 14.41 4.75 -32.58
C ALA A 14 14.62 3.33 -32.04
N SER A 15 15.50 3.18 -31.06
CA SER A 15 15.38 2.12 -30.07
C SER A 15 13.97 2.20 -29.53
N LYS A 16 13.07 1.45 -30.15
CA LYS A 16 11.76 1.13 -29.60
C LYS A 16 12.10 0.40 -28.30
N ASN A 17 12.18 1.15 -27.21
CA ASN A 17 12.13 0.60 -25.88
C ASN A 17 10.83 -0.19 -25.87
N LEU A 18 10.96 -1.50 -26.05
CA LEU A 18 9.90 -2.43 -25.68
C LEU A 18 9.53 -2.03 -24.25
N PRO A 19 8.25 -1.83 -23.93
CA PRO A 19 7.88 -1.60 -22.55
C PRO A 19 8.38 -2.83 -21.80
N VAL A 20 9.45 -2.66 -21.01
CA VAL A 20 9.91 -3.70 -20.11
C VAL A 20 8.82 -3.71 -19.05
N VAL A 21 7.81 -4.56 -19.26
CA VAL A 21 6.82 -4.87 -18.24
C VAL A 21 7.59 -5.70 -17.24
N SER A 22 8.30 -5.03 -16.33
CA SER A 22 9.04 -5.73 -15.29
C SER A 22 8.04 -6.60 -14.54
N LYS A 23 8.39 -7.87 -14.41
CA LYS A 23 7.60 -8.84 -13.64
C LYS A 23 7.87 -8.70 -12.15
N CYS A 24 8.73 -7.78 -11.71
CA CYS A 24 9.09 -7.65 -10.31
C CYS A 24 9.13 -6.18 -9.88
N LEU A 25 8.46 -5.89 -8.76
CA LEU A 25 8.52 -4.60 -8.10
C LEU A 25 9.34 -4.69 -6.82
N VAL A 26 10.14 -3.66 -6.56
CA VAL A 26 10.80 -3.40 -5.28
C VAL A 26 9.97 -2.39 -4.51
N ILE A 27 9.72 -2.68 -3.24
CA ILE A 27 9.11 -1.74 -2.29
C ILE A 27 10.13 -1.47 -1.19
N VAL A 28 10.67 -0.25 -1.18
CA VAL A 28 11.63 0.22 -0.18
C VAL A 28 10.86 0.85 0.98
N LEU A 29 11.03 0.31 2.18
CA LEU A 29 10.36 0.77 3.39
C LEU A 29 11.37 1.40 4.33
N ILE A 30 10.96 2.42 5.09
CA ILE A 30 11.74 3.02 6.18
C ILE A 30 10.96 2.85 7.48
N PRO A 31 11.59 2.34 8.57
CA PRO A 31 10.98 2.31 9.89
C PRO A 31 10.59 3.71 10.37
N LYS A 32 9.39 3.87 10.89
CA LYS A 32 9.01 5.08 11.65
C LYS A 32 9.74 5.00 12.99
N SER A 33 10.58 5.99 13.29
CA SER A 33 11.26 6.07 14.59
C SER A 33 10.23 5.88 15.72
N ARG A 34 10.39 4.82 16.51
CA ARG A 34 9.62 4.65 17.74
C ARG A 34 10.03 5.80 18.64
N HIS A 35 9.14 6.75 18.87
CA HIS A 35 9.31 7.63 20.02
C HIS A 35 9.34 6.73 21.26
N ASN A 36 10.42 6.80 22.04
CA ASN A 36 10.65 6.03 23.26
C ASN A 36 9.40 6.05 24.16
N SER A 37 8.67 4.94 24.21
CA SER A 37 8.01 4.53 25.44
C SER A 37 9.00 3.58 26.11
N GLY A 38 9.71 4.10 27.10
CA GLY A 38 10.55 3.26 27.94
C GLY A 38 9.69 2.20 28.60
N ASP A 39 10.12 0.95 28.49
CA ASP A 39 9.89 -0.03 29.55
C ASP A 39 11.12 -0.92 29.66
N VAL A 40 11.71 -0.82 30.85
CA VAL A 40 12.79 -1.62 31.37
C VAL A 40 12.19 -2.93 31.87
N LEU A 41 12.49 -4.03 31.19
CA LEU A 41 12.53 -5.39 31.72
C LEU A 41 13.63 -6.08 30.89
N GLY A 42 14.84 -6.39 31.38
CA GLY A 42 15.16 -6.97 32.67
C GLY A 42 15.00 -8.48 32.56
N ARG A 43 16.14 -9.20 32.65
CA ARG A 43 16.34 -10.66 32.82
C ARG A 43 16.50 -11.49 31.55
N ASP A 44 17.33 -12.53 31.48
CA ASP A 44 18.45 -13.06 32.28
C ASP A 44 19.10 -14.11 31.36
N ASP A 45 20.41 -14.29 31.42
CA ASP A 45 21.15 -15.38 30.77
C ASP A 45 20.64 -16.76 31.25
N VAL A 46 20.17 -17.62 30.33
CA VAL A 46 20.18 -19.09 30.50
C VAL A 46 20.40 -19.77 29.14
N ASP A 47 21.58 -20.35 28.98
CA ASP A 47 21.88 -21.42 28.03
C ASP A 47 21.13 -22.69 28.47
N SER A 48 20.18 -23.15 27.67
CA SER A 48 19.49 -24.43 27.91
C SER A 48 19.58 -25.31 26.66
N THR A 49 20.59 -26.17 26.64
CA THR A 49 20.68 -27.30 25.72
C THR A 49 19.55 -28.29 26.06
N ILE A 50 18.59 -28.46 25.15
CA ILE A 50 17.50 -29.44 25.30
C ILE A 50 17.98 -30.80 24.78
N ILE A 51 18.03 -31.79 25.66
CA ILE A 51 18.38 -33.19 25.36
C ILE A 51 17.09 -34.02 25.36
N ASP A 52 16.85 -34.77 24.29
CA ASP A 52 15.66 -35.62 24.12
C ASP A 52 15.78 -36.88 25.03
N PRO A 53 14.82 -37.17 25.93
CA PRO A 53 15.01 -38.19 26.97
C PRO A 53 14.96 -39.65 26.47
N ASN A 54 14.64 -39.90 25.21
CA ASN A 54 14.39 -41.26 24.70
C ASN A 54 15.57 -41.88 23.93
N ASN A 55 16.55 -41.09 23.51
CA ASN A 55 17.61 -41.54 22.61
C ASN A 55 18.96 -40.83 22.79
N GLY A 56 19.08 -39.83 23.68
CA GLY A 56 20.36 -39.23 24.05
C GLY A 56 21.10 -38.54 22.90
N GLU A 57 20.39 -38.23 21.80
CA GLU A 57 20.97 -37.58 20.63
C GLU A 57 20.91 -36.06 20.80
N VAL A 58 22.04 -35.38 20.55
CA VAL A 58 22.11 -33.92 20.58
C VAL A 58 21.34 -33.39 19.37
N VAL A 59 20.17 -32.80 19.61
CA VAL A 59 19.39 -32.13 18.56
C VAL A 59 20.18 -30.90 18.08
N ARG A 60 20.91 -31.05 16.99
CA ARG A 60 21.55 -29.92 16.28
C ARG A 60 20.44 -29.15 15.55
N PRO A 61 20.21 -27.86 15.85
CA PRO A 61 19.19 -27.10 15.13
C PRO A 61 19.68 -26.85 13.70
N SER A 62 19.27 -27.74 12.79
CA SER A 62 19.66 -27.71 11.38
C SER A 62 18.57 -27.08 10.48
N ASP A 63 17.51 -26.49 11.06
CA ASP A 63 16.37 -25.94 10.30
C ASP A 63 15.91 -24.53 10.71
N VAL A 64 16.74 -23.72 11.38
CA VAL A 64 16.32 -22.35 11.76
C VAL A 64 17.42 -21.32 11.54
N TYR A 65 17.90 -21.19 10.30
CA TYR A 65 18.57 -19.95 9.87
C TYR A 65 17.58 -19.02 9.19
N LYS A 66 16.71 -18.40 9.99
CA LYS A 66 16.34 -17.01 9.74
C LYS A 66 16.87 -16.21 10.90
N ALA A 67 18.09 -15.73 10.76
CA ALA A 67 18.58 -14.65 11.60
C ALA A 67 17.57 -13.50 11.49
N PRO A 68 16.97 -13.04 12.59
CA PRO A 68 16.23 -11.80 12.57
C PRO A 68 17.21 -10.71 12.16
N GLY A 69 16.92 -9.99 11.07
CA GLY A 69 17.69 -8.78 10.72
C GLY A 69 17.68 -7.81 11.91
N PRO A 70 18.51 -6.76 11.93
CA PRO A 70 18.76 -5.94 13.12
C PRO A 70 17.53 -5.22 13.74
N ASN A 71 16.33 -5.40 13.18
CA ASN A 71 15.03 -4.97 13.72
C ASN A 71 13.97 -6.10 13.84
N GLY A 72 14.31 -7.37 13.61
CA GLY A 72 13.43 -8.54 13.76
C GLY A 72 12.40 -8.78 12.65
N TYR A 73 12.33 -7.93 11.61
CA TYR A 73 11.28 -8.03 10.59
C TYR A 73 11.63 -9.02 9.48
N ASN A 74 10.78 -10.04 9.30
CA ASN A 74 10.86 -10.98 8.19
C ASN A 74 10.14 -10.40 6.95
N GLY A 75 10.78 -10.39 5.78
CA GLY A 75 10.21 -9.82 4.55
C GLY A 75 8.83 -10.38 4.17
N LYS A 76 8.52 -11.64 4.54
CA LYS A 76 7.18 -12.22 4.34
C LYS A 76 6.11 -11.57 5.23
N GLU A 77 6.44 -11.21 6.47
CA GLU A 77 5.54 -10.52 7.39
C GLU A 77 5.29 -9.08 6.93
N LEU A 78 6.34 -8.40 6.45
CA LEU A 78 6.19 -7.07 5.83
C LEU A 78 5.24 -7.10 4.64
N LEU A 79 5.38 -8.10 3.75
CA LEU A 79 4.44 -8.27 2.65
C LEU A 79 3.04 -8.63 3.14
N HIS A 80 2.91 -9.49 4.15
CA HIS A 80 1.61 -9.85 4.70
C HIS A 80 0.87 -8.62 5.23
N ASP A 81 1.53 -7.81 6.05
CA ASP A 81 0.93 -6.59 6.60
C ASP A 81 0.68 -5.55 5.50
N PHE A 82 1.60 -5.38 4.54
CA PHE A 82 1.37 -4.56 3.34
C PHE A 82 0.06 -4.96 2.63
N LYS A 83 -0.13 -6.27 2.41
CA LYS A 83 -1.35 -6.80 1.79
C LYS A 83 -2.58 -6.50 2.66
N THR A 84 -2.51 -6.71 3.96
CA THR A 84 -3.62 -6.46 4.89
C THR A 84 -4.03 -4.98 4.90
N LYS A 85 -3.08 -4.05 4.96
CA LYS A 85 -3.37 -2.60 4.93
C LYS A 85 -4.01 -2.18 3.63
N ASN A 86 -3.49 -2.64 2.49
CA ASN A 86 -3.98 -2.20 1.18
C ASN A 86 -5.28 -2.87 0.73
N LYS A 87 -5.64 -4.05 1.28
CA LYS A 87 -6.96 -4.68 1.07
C LYS A 87 -8.13 -3.84 1.61
N THR A 88 -7.88 -2.87 2.47
CA THR A 88 -8.90 -1.95 3.01
C THR A 88 -9.33 -0.85 2.03
N CYS A 89 -8.69 -0.75 0.86
CA CYS A 89 -9.05 0.24 -0.17
C CYS A 89 -10.29 -0.19 -0.98
N TYR A 90 -11.43 -0.36 -0.31
CA TYR A 90 -12.66 -0.94 -0.88
C TYR A 90 -13.23 -0.18 -2.09
N TRP A 91 -12.92 1.11 -2.21
CA TRP A 91 -13.34 1.94 -3.35
C TRP A 91 -12.59 1.63 -4.65
N ASN A 92 -11.55 0.79 -4.59
CA ASN A 92 -10.77 0.36 -5.74
C ASN A 92 -10.64 -1.19 -5.78
N PRO A 93 -11.66 -1.90 -6.30
CA PRO A 93 -11.67 -3.36 -6.34
C PRO A 93 -10.50 -3.97 -7.10
N SER A 94 -10.11 -3.35 -8.23
CA SER A 94 -8.97 -3.79 -9.04
C SER A 94 -7.66 -3.75 -8.26
N LEU A 95 -7.45 -2.72 -7.44
CA LEU A 95 -6.30 -2.66 -6.53
C LEU A 95 -6.38 -3.75 -5.47
N VAL A 96 -7.53 -3.96 -4.84
CA VAL A 96 -7.69 -4.99 -3.80
C VAL A 96 -7.38 -6.39 -4.34
N GLU A 97 -7.81 -6.68 -5.57
CA GLU A 97 -7.47 -7.93 -6.27
C GLU A 97 -5.98 -8.03 -6.57
N SER A 98 -5.37 -6.99 -7.13
CA SER A 98 -3.93 -6.94 -7.39
C SER A 98 -3.07 -7.11 -6.13
N ILE A 99 -3.52 -6.55 -5.00
CA ILE A 99 -2.83 -6.73 -3.72
C ILE A 99 -2.93 -8.19 -3.26
N LYS A 100 -4.07 -8.86 -3.47
CA LYS A 100 -4.23 -10.28 -3.12
C LYS A 100 -3.32 -11.18 -3.95
N SER A 101 -3.13 -10.88 -5.23
CA SER A 101 -2.31 -11.67 -6.16
C SER A 101 -0.80 -11.48 -6.00
N LEU A 102 -0.33 -10.56 -5.14
CA LEU A 102 1.10 -10.38 -4.92
C LEU A 102 1.76 -11.62 -4.33
N GLU A 103 2.85 -12.04 -4.95
CA GLU A 103 3.72 -13.11 -4.49
C GLU A 103 5.04 -12.54 -3.99
N TYR A 104 5.57 -13.14 -2.93
CA TYR A 104 6.87 -12.79 -2.36
C TYR A 104 8.01 -13.37 -3.23
N LYS A 105 8.98 -12.53 -3.60
CA LYS A 105 10.19 -12.98 -4.31
C LYS A 105 11.47 -12.88 -3.49
N GLY A 106 11.53 -11.93 -2.56
CA GLY A 106 12.73 -11.78 -1.76
C GLY A 106 12.67 -10.60 -0.82
N PHE A 107 13.75 -10.46 -0.07
CA PHE A 107 13.95 -9.39 0.88
C PHE A 107 15.42 -8.99 0.84
N VAL A 108 15.65 -7.69 0.84
CA VAL A 108 16.96 -7.07 0.93
C VAL A 108 16.96 -6.22 2.20
N GLU A 109 17.93 -6.48 3.07
CA GLU A 109 18.07 -5.71 4.31
C GLU A 109 18.35 -4.22 4.01
N PRO A 110 17.85 -3.29 4.84
CA PRO A 110 17.16 -3.52 6.12
C PRO A 110 15.64 -3.70 6.02
N SER A 111 14.99 -3.25 4.94
CA SER A 111 13.53 -3.18 4.87
C SER A 111 12.99 -3.05 3.45
N THR A 112 13.60 -3.78 2.51
CA THR A 112 13.20 -3.77 1.10
C THR A 112 12.61 -5.11 0.70
N ILE A 113 11.36 -5.12 0.23
CA ILE A 113 10.68 -6.35 -0.22
C ILE A 113 10.59 -6.39 -1.75
N LEU A 114 10.77 -7.58 -2.32
CA LEU A 114 10.60 -7.83 -3.75
C LEU A 114 9.33 -8.66 -3.96
N VAL A 115 8.48 -8.20 -4.88
CA VAL A 115 7.18 -8.81 -5.16
C VAL A 115 6.97 -9.00 -6.65
N THR A 116 6.21 -10.02 -7.03
CA THR A 116 5.74 -10.25 -8.41
C THR A 116 4.22 -10.40 -8.42
N ALA A 117 3.63 -10.23 -9.59
CA ALA A 117 2.28 -10.67 -9.93
C ALA A 117 2.14 -10.69 -11.46
N ALA A 118 0.94 -10.99 -11.98
CA ALA A 118 0.64 -10.75 -13.39
C ALA A 118 0.73 -9.26 -13.73
N ASP A 119 1.03 -8.94 -15.00
CA ASP A 119 1.32 -7.59 -15.47
C ASP A 119 0.23 -6.57 -15.11
N ILE A 120 -1.04 -6.95 -15.27
CA ILE A 120 -2.19 -6.11 -14.91
C ILE A 120 -2.19 -5.75 -13.41
N HIS A 121 -1.74 -6.67 -12.56
CA HIS A 121 -1.72 -6.45 -11.13
C HIS A 121 -0.58 -5.53 -10.72
N LEU A 122 0.59 -5.70 -11.32
CA LEU A 122 1.72 -4.79 -11.12
C LEU A 122 1.38 -3.39 -11.62
N GLU A 123 0.69 -3.26 -12.75
CA GLU A 123 0.28 -1.95 -13.27
C GLU A 123 -0.70 -1.22 -12.34
N ASN A 124 -1.66 -1.94 -11.76
CA ASN A 124 -2.53 -1.37 -10.73
C ASN A 124 -1.73 -0.89 -9.49
N LEU A 125 -0.66 -1.59 -9.12
CA LEU A 125 0.25 -1.16 -8.05
C LEU A 125 1.02 0.11 -8.45
N ARG A 126 1.57 0.19 -9.67
CA ARG A 126 2.25 1.39 -10.18
C ARG A 126 1.33 2.60 -10.15
N SER A 127 0.11 2.44 -10.66
CA SER A 127 -0.91 3.49 -10.64
C SER A 127 -1.31 3.91 -9.21
N ALA A 128 -1.51 2.95 -8.31
CA ALA A 128 -1.86 3.24 -6.92
C ALA A 128 -0.72 3.93 -6.16
N TRP A 129 0.53 3.52 -6.39
CA TRP A 129 1.72 4.18 -5.87
C TRP A 129 1.83 5.61 -6.40
N GLY A 130 1.68 5.76 -7.73
CA GLY A 130 1.71 7.03 -8.44
C GLY A 130 0.72 8.03 -7.85
N ARG A 131 -0.49 7.57 -7.49
CA ARG A 131 -1.55 8.38 -6.89
C ARG A 131 -1.52 8.48 -5.36
N ARG A 132 -0.45 8.02 -4.69
CA ARG A 132 -0.31 8.00 -3.21
C ARG A 132 -1.37 7.19 -2.46
N VAL A 133 -2.05 6.25 -3.12
CA VAL A 133 -3.15 5.46 -2.52
C VAL A 133 -2.64 4.29 -1.69
N LEU A 134 -1.42 3.82 -1.95
CA LEU A 134 -0.83 2.70 -1.23
C LEU A 134 -0.51 3.06 0.23
N LYS A 135 -0.84 2.13 1.13
CA LYS A 135 -0.58 2.20 2.57
C LYS A 135 0.68 1.42 2.91
N ALA A 136 1.53 1.99 3.74
CA ALA A 136 2.70 1.30 4.28
C ALA A 136 2.29 0.22 5.31
N PRO A 137 3.14 -0.80 5.52
CA PRO A 137 3.04 -1.68 6.69
C PRO A 137 3.11 -0.90 8.01
N SER A 138 2.61 -1.50 9.07
CA SER A 138 2.60 -0.96 10.43
C SER A 138 4.01 -0.70 10.91
N GLY A 139 4.26 0.51 11.43
CA GLY A 139 5.60 0.91 11.87
C GLY A 139 6.55 1.30 10.73
N PHE A 140 6.10 1.31 9.46
CA PHE A 140 6.89 1.71 8.31
C PHE A 140 6.24 2.87 7.54
N SER A 141 7.07 3.50 6.71
CA SER A 141 6.67 4.38 5.61
C SER A 141 7.22 3.78 4.31
N ILE A 142 6.49 3.89 3.20
CA ILE A 142 7.02 3.53 1.89
C ILE A 142 7.86 4.71 1.41
N GLU A 143 9.15 4.47 1.17
CA GLU A 143 10.06 5.49 0.64
C GLU A 143 9.93 5.57 -0.89
N ARG A 144 10.07 4.42 -1.57
CA ARG A 144 10.03 4.32 -3.02
C ARG A 144 9.49 2.96 -3.45
N ILE A 145 8.85 2.92 -4.62
CA ILE A 145 8.52 1.69 -5.35
C ILE A 145 9.14 1.80 -6.75
N GLY A 146 9.65 0.70 -7.28
CA GLY A 146 10.28 0.69 -8.58
C GLY A 146 10.29 -0.67 -9.25
N ASP A 147 10.44 -0.65 -10.56
CA ASP A 147 10.57 -1.84 -11.42
C ASP A 147 11.99 -2.39 -11.36
N VAL A 148 12.13 -3.71 -11.25
CA VAL A 148 13.42 -4.39 -11.32
C VAL A 148 13.74 -4.75 -12.76
N ASN A 149 14.81 -4.19 -13.31
CA ASN A 149 15.33 -4.54 -14.62
C ASN A 149 16.79 -5.01 -14.47
N GLY A 150 16.96 -6.32 -14.27
CA GLY A 150 18.27 -6.89 -13.94
C GLY A 150 18.72 -6.47 -12.53
N ILE A 151 19.82 -5.72 -12.45
CA ILE A 151 20.36 -5.17 -11.18
C ILE A 151 19.88 -3.73 -10.89
N GLU A 152 19.21 -3.10 -11.85
CA GLU A 152 18.76 -1.71 -11.73
C GLU A 152 17.31 -1.63 -11.22
N MET A 153 17.06 -0.67 -10.34
CA MET A 153 15.72 -0.28 -9.91
C MET A 153 15.30 1.00 -10.62
N GLN A 154 14.26 0.92 -11.45
CA GLN A 154 13.62 2.08 -12.05
C GLN A 154 12.50 2.59 -11.14
N VAL A 155 12.74 3.70 -10.44
CA VAL A 155 11.77 4.28 -9.49
C VAL A 155 10.53 4.77 -10.24
N ILE A 156 9.35 4.35 -9.76
CA ILE A 156 8.06 4.82 -10.27
C ILE A 156 7.79 6.21 -9.70
N PRO A 157 7.57 7.23 -10.56
CA PRO A 157 7.22 8.57 -10.12
C PRO A 157 5.93 8.58 -9.29
N GLN A 158 5.90 9.43 -8.27
CA GLN A 158 4.73 9.65 -7.44
C GLN A 158 4.24 11.09 -7.58
N THR A 159 2.92 11.30 -7.64
CA THR A 159 2.31 12.62 -7.64
C THR A 159 2.64 13.38 -6.35
N GLN A 160 2.42 14.69 -6.35
CA GLN A 160 2.57 15.47 -5.11
C GLN A 160 1.42 15.25 -4.13
N PHE A 161 0.23 14.87 -4.63
CA PHE A 161 -0.98 14.72 -3.83
C PHE A 161 -1.80 13.48 -4.21
N MET A 162 -2.55 12.98 -3.23
CA MET A 162 -3.58 11.96 -3.44
C MET A 162 -4.80 12.61 -4.12
N PRO A 163 -5.39 12.00 -5.16
CA PRO A 163 -6.62 12.49 -5.76
C PRO A 163 -7.74 12.64 -4.72
N LEU A 164 -8.54 13.71 -4.83
CA LEU A 164 -9.57 14.03 -3.85
C LEU A 164 -10.57 12.89 -3.58
N PRO A 165 -11.06 12.13 -4.60
CA PRO A 165 -11.96 11.01 -4.34
C PRO A 165 -11.31 9.91 -3.49
N ASP A 166 -10.03 9.59 -3.72
CA ASP A 166 -9.28 8.62 -2.92
C ASP A 166 -9.02 9.14 -1.49
N ALA A 167 -8.77 10.45 -1.35
CA ALA A 167 -8.57 11.10 -0.07
C ALA A 167 -9.85 11.08 0.79
N ILE A 168 -11.00 11.45 0.20
CA ILE A 168 -12.31 11.36 0.85
C ILE A 168 -12.57 9.93 1.31
N CYS A 169 -12.39 8.94 0.43
CA CYS A 169 -12.59 7.55 0.79
C CYS A 169 -11.66 7.10 1.93
N SER A 170 -10.41 7.56 1.93
CA SER A 170 -9.46 7.25 3.00
C SER A 170 -9.87 7.88 4.35
N VAL A 171 -10.37 9.12 4.34
CA VAL A 171 -10.92 9.79 5.53
C VAL A 171 -12.16 9.07 6.05
N LEU A 172 -13.11 8.73 5.17
CA LEU A 172 -14.31 7.98 5.54
C LEU A 172 -13.96 6.63 6.19
N LEU A 173 -12.93 5.95 5.69
CA LEU A 173 -12.48 4.68 6.25
C LEU A 173 -11.93 4.87 7.66
N ASP A 174 -11.14 5.92 7.91
CA ASP A 174 -10.62 6.24 9.24
C ASP A 174 -11.75 6.59 10.22
N LEU A 175 -12.72 7.40 9.79
CA LEU A 175 -13.89 7.77 10.61
C LEU A 175 -14.74 6.54 10.97
N ASN A 176 -15.04 5.69 9.99
CA ASN A 176 -15.79 4.46 10.20
C ASN A 176 -15.06 3.48 11.13
N THR A 177 -13.73 3.36 11.00
CA THR A 177 -12.92 2.50 11.87
C THR A 177 -12.93 2.99 13.32
N ARG A 178 -13.08 4.31 13.54
CA ARG A 178 -13.15 4.92 14.88
C ARG A 178 -14.57 5.02 15.42
N GLY A 179 -15.59 4.61 14.66
CA GLY A 179 -16.99 4.81 15.02
C GLY A 179 -17.43 6.28 15.08
N VAL A 180 -16.69 7.17 14.42
CA VAL A 180 -17.03 8.61 14.36
C VAL A 180 -17.99 8.86 13.21
N THR A 181 -19.05 9.62 13.48
CA THR A 181 -20.00 10.00 12.45
C THR A 181 -19.34 10.84 11.36
N ALA A 182 -19.39 10.34 10.12
CA ALA A 182 -18.81 11.01 8.96
C ALA A 182 -19.73 12.10 8.40
N THR A 183 -19.73 13.29 9.02
CA THR A 183 -20.39 14.49 8.48
C THR A 183 -19.46 15.25 7.53
N LEU A 184 -20.03 16.14 6.70
CA LEU A 184 -19.26 16.96 5.75
C LEU A 184 -18.21 17.81 6.46
N ASP A 185 -18.55 18.44 7.58
CA ASP A 185 -17.65 19.29 8.37
C ASP A 185 -16.44 18.50 8.90
N VAL A 186 -16.68 17.30 9.45
CA VAL A 186 -15.62 16.42 9.95
C VAL A 186 -14.71 15.96 8.82
N ILE A 187 -15.27 15.68 7.64
CA ILE A 187 -14.49 15.30 6.45
C ILE A 187 -13.60 16.47 6.00
N LEU A 188 -14.15 17.69 5.93
CA LEU A 188 -13.39 18.89 5.56
C LEU A 188 -12.26 19.18 6.54
N GLU A 189 -12.54 19.11 7.84
CA GLU A 189 -11.54 19.28 8.89
C GLU A 189 -10.38 18.29 8.73
N LYS A 190 -10.68 16.99 8.53
CA LYS A 190 -9.66 15.96 8.34
C LYS A 190 -8.86 16.13 7.06
N LEU A 191 -9.50 16.49 5.95
CA LEU A 191 -8.82 16.77 4.69
C LEU A 191 -7.86 17.97 4.83
N ALA A 192 -8.26 19.02 5.54
CA ALA A 192 -7.39 20.19 5.78
C ALA A 192 -6.08 19.80 6.49
N LEU A 193 -6.11 18.79 7.37
CA LEU A 193 -4.90 18.26 8.03
C LEU A 193 -3.95 17.52 7.07
N TRP A 194 -4.47 16.97 5.96
CA TRP A 194 -3.68 16.26 4.95
C TRP A 194 -3.15 17.20 3.88
N TYR A 195 -3.89 18.26 3.57
CA TYR A 195 -3.50 19.31 2.63
C TYR A 195 -2.79 20.51 3.30
N ARG A 196 -2.21 20.36 4.50
CA ARG A 196 -1.61 21.46 5.32
C ARG A 196 -0.62 22.39 4.59
N HIS A 197 -0.03 21.95 3.49
CA HIS A 197 0.92 22.74 2.69
C HIS A 197 0.40 23.09 1.29
N MET A 198 -0.89 22.92 1.04
CA MET A 198 -1.56 23.20 -0.24
C MET A 198 -2.89 23.93 -0.03
N ASN A 199 -3.47 24.39 -1.15
CA ASN A 199 -4.84 24.91 -1.16
C ASN A 199 -5.81 23.80 -0.76
N VAL A 200 -6.45 23.98 0.41
CA VAL A 200 -7.50 23.10 0.90
C VAL A 200 -8.64 23.08 -0.13
N PRO A 201 -9.14 21.89 -0.53
CA PRO A 201 -10.25 21.80 -1.47
C PRO A 201 -11.48 22.53 -0.92
N SER A 202 -12.16 23.29 -1.78
CA SER A 202 -13.37 24.03 -1.37
C SER A 202 -14.49 23.06 -0.99
N GLN A 203 -15.38 23.51 -0.11
CA GLN A 203 -16.56 22.73 0.30
C GLN A 203 -17.38 22.24 -0.89
N GLN A 204 -17.54 23.08 -1.93
CA GLN A 204 -18.24 22.71 -3.17
C GLN A 204 -17.55 21.54 -3.88
N LEU A 205 -16.23 21.58 -4.03
CA LEU A 205 -15.49 20.51 -4.72
C LEU A 205 -15.55 19.18 -3.95
N VAL A 206 -15.52 19.24 -2.61
CA VAL A 206 -15.70 18.05 -1.76
C VAL A 206 -17.13 17.50 -1.88
N PHE A 207 -18.13 18.37 -1.89
CA PHE A 207 -19.53 17.99 -2.06
C PHE A 207 -19.77 17.33 -3.43
N ASP A 208 -19.26 17.92 -4.51
CA ASP A 208 -19.37 17.37 -5.86
C ASP A 208 -18.67 16.01 -5.97
N SER A 209 -17.49 15.87 -5.36
CA SER A 209 -16.73 14.61 -5.33
C SER A 209 -17.47 13.53 -4.54
N LEU A 210 -18.08 13.87 -3.40
CA LEU A 210 -18.95 12.97 -2.64
C LEU A 210 -20.17 12.55 -3.47
N GLY A 211 -20.81 13.50 -4.17
CA GLY A 211 -21.92 13.21 -5.07
C GLY A 211 -21.55 12.21 -6.16
N GLN A 212 -20.36 12.32 -6.75
CA GLN A 212 -19.85 11.34 -7.71
C GLN A 212 -19.55 9.98 -7.07
N LEU A 213 -18.92 9.94 -5.89
CA LEU A 213 -18.67 8.69 -5.16
C LEU A 213 -19.97 7.95 -4.79
N ILE A 214 -21.04 8.68 -4.51
CA ILE A 214 -22.37 8.13 -4.27
C ILE A 214 -22.99 7.58 -5.55
N LYS A 215 -22.93 8.34 -6.65
CA LYS A 215 -23.41 7.88 -7.98
C LYS A 215 -22.69 6.60 -8.43
N ASP A 216 -21.38 6.53 -8.19
CA ASP A 216 -20.54 5.36 -8.44
C ASP A 216 -20.79 4.18 -7.48
N ARG A 217 -21.67 4.34 -6.49
CA ARG A 217 -21.96 3.35 -5.43
C ARG A 217 -20.72 2.94 -4.61
N LYS A 218 -19.74 3.83 -4.51
CA LYS A 218 -18.54 3.64 -3.67
C LYS A 218 -18.81 4.09 -2.23
N VAL A 219 -19.69 5.07 -2.04
CA VAL A 219 -20.10 5.61 -0.74
C VAL A 219 -21.63 5.68 -0.68
N PHE A 220 -22.22 5.47 0.48
CA PHE A 220 -23.68 5.44 0.68
C PHE A 220 -24.09 6.43 1.76
N HIS A 221 -25.23 7.11 1.54
CA HIS A 221 -25.90 7.88 2.58
C HIS A 221 -26.77 6.96 3.44
N THR A 222 -26.76 7.12 4.76
CA THR A 222 -27.70 6.39 5.63
C THR A 222 -28.91 7.30 5.84
N GLY A 223 -30.08 6.96 5.27
CA GLY A 223 -31.20 7.89 5.02
C GLY A 223 -31.90 8.57 6.22
N LEU A 224 -31.35 8.50 7.43
CA LEU A 224 -31.90 9.14 8.64
C LEU A 224 -30.90 10.06 9.36
N SER A 225 -29.66 10.19 8.87
CA SER A 225 -28.63 11.08 9.41
C SER A 225 -27.55 11.33 8.35
N PRO A 226 -26.76 12.43 8.42
CA PRO A 226 -25.72 12.76 7.43
C PRO A 226 -24.51 11.80 7.42
N VAL A 227 -24.69 10.55 7.89
CA VAL A 227 -23.64 9.55 8.04
C VAL A 227 -23.37 8.86 6.71
N LEU A 228 -22.15 9.01 6.21
CA LEU A 228 -21.64 8.33 5.04
C LEU A 228 -20.94 7.02 5.43
N SER A 229 -21.30 5.91 4.79
CA SER A 229 -20.70 4.59 5.02
C SER A 229 -20.27 3.92 3.71
N PHE A 230 -19.28 3.04 3.78
CA PHE A 230 -18.95 2.13 2.68
C PHE A 230 -19.95 0.97 2.65
N ARG A 231 -20.27 0.44 1.46
CA ARG A 231 -21.01 -0.84 1.40
C ARG A 231 -20.20 -1.90 2.13
N PRO A 232 -20.75 -2.60 3.13
CA PRO A 232 -20.07 -3.77 3.64
C PRO A 232 -19.92 -4.77 2.49
N PRO A 233 -18.74 -5.40 2.29
CA PRO A 233 -18.71 -6.68 1.60
C PRO A 233 -19.59 -7.62 2.45
N ALA A 234 -20.74 -8.04 1.91
CA ALA A 234 -21.68 -8.85 2.68
C ALA A 234 -21.03 -10.17 3.15
N PRO A 235 -21.49 -10.76 4.27
CA PRO A 235 -22.55 -10.29 5.15
C PRO A 235 -22.00 -9.95 6.54
N PHE A 236 -21.83 -8.65 6.81
CA PHE A 236 -22.04 -8.14 8.16
C PHE A 236 -23.41 -7.48 8.14
N SER A 237 -24.45 -8.28 8.43
CA SER A 237 -25.73 -7.75 8.90
C SER A 237 -25.46 -7.03 10.20
N VAL A 238 -25.44 -5.70 10.15
CA VAL A 238 -25.77 -4.94 11.35
C VAL A 238 -27.29 -4.74 11.29
N SER A 239 -27.98 -5.73 11.86
CA SER A 239 -29.31 -5.53 12.42
C SER A 239 -29.25 -4.34 13.38
N LEU A 240 -30.27 -3.48 13.34
CA LEU A 240 -30.75 -2.50 14.34
C LEU A 240 -31.37 -1.34 13.54
N LEU A 241 -32.66 -1.02 13.59
CA LEU A 241 -33.78 -1.52 14.38
C LEU A 241 -35.02 -1.16 13.55
N VAL A 242 -35.87 -2.15 13.30
CA VAL A 242 -37.21 -1.95 12.79
C VAL A 242 -38.10 -1.55 13.97
N SER A 243 -38.85 -0.47 13.79
CA SER A 243 -40.17 -0.16 14.37
C SER A 243 -40.29 0.31 15.82
N PRO A 244 -41.44 0.88 16.20
CA PRO A 244 -42.64 1.21 15.40
C PRO A 244 -42.80 2.69 15.05
#